data_AF-A0A8T4WNG7-F1
#
_entry.id   AF-A0A8T4WNG7-F1
#
_cell.length_a   1.000
_cell.length_b   1.000
_cell.length_c   1.000
_cell.angle_alpha   90.00
_cell.angle_beta   90.00
_cell.angle_gamma   90.00
#
_symmetry.space_group_name_H-M   'P 1'
#
loop_
_entity.id
_entity.type
_entity.pdbx_description
1 polymer ?
#
loop_
_entity_poly.entity_id
_entity_poly.type
_entity_poly.pdbx_seq_one_letter_code
_entity_poly.pdbx_strand_id
1 'polypeptide(L)'
;MSRFSSLPWLFCAAVLAAWLFRLIFTPSLLVTIESLMGIIVILVVTVLVRTRLEPAEVYVDRAKGIVARVGLFKVELFAGRLLAHVPLGIDLSHSATSVLAAMSERYERSSGGTLSFFVWRPLTNDSTSIGMLVSRESWSIPGLLRLEKLTEEILEDVFVLEGAMRAAYPHLRVTEAPVGLTKAVLRGGLMQ
;
A
#
# COMPACT_ATOMS: atom_id res chain seq x y z
N MET A 1 -22.60 -7.30 -6.74
CA MET A 1 -22.11 -6.45 -7.86
C MET A 1 -22.80 -5.10 -7.78
N SER A 2 -22.00 -4.03 -7.66
CA SER A 2 -22.38 -2.71 -7.14
C SER A 2 -23.13 -1.85 -8.16
N ARG A 3 -24.45 -1.69 -7.98
CA ARG A 3 -25.23 -0.65 -8.70
C ARG A 3 -24.85 0.79 -8.31
N PHE A 4 -23.97 0.97 -7.32
CA PHE A 4 -23.56 2.26 -6.79
C PHE A 4 -22.20 2.77 -7.30
N SER A 5 -21.46 2.00 -8.14
CA SER A 5 -20.15 2.45 -8.66
C SER A 5 -20.24 3.57 -9.70
N SER A 6 -21.42 3.77 -10.31
CA SER A 6 -21.66 4.79 -11.35
C SER A 6 -22.15 6.13 -10.81
N LEU A 7 -22.58 6.19 -9.56
CA LEU A 7 -23.15 7.38 -8.93
C LEU A 7 -22.23 8.62 -8.94
N PRO A 8 -20.92 8.52 -8.62
CA PRO A 8 -20.02 9.67 -8.69
C PRO A 8 -19.81 10.15 -10.14
N TRP A 9 -19.83 9.25 -11.11
CA TRP A 9 -19.67 9.59 -12.54
C TRP A 9 -20.90 10.32 -13.09
N LEU A 10 -22.10 9.89 -12.69
CA LEU A 10 -23.35 10.58 -13.02
C LEU A 10 -23.36 12.01 -12.44
N PHE A 11 -22.88 12.19 -11.22
CA PHE A 11 -22.77 13.51 -10.60
C PHE A 11 -21.80 14.42 -11.38
N CYS A 12 -20.59 13.95 -11.69
CA CYS A 12 -19.63 14.72 -12.49
C CYS A 12 -20.18 15.08 -13.86
N ALA A 13 -20.86 14.16 -14.54
CA ALA A 13 -21.47 14.41 -15.84
C ALA A 13 -22.59 15.45 -15.78
N ALA A 14 -23.46 15.38 -14.76
CA ALA A 14 -24.54 16.35 -14.56
C ALA A 14 -24.01 17.75 -14.28
N VAL A 15 -22.98 17.87 -13.42
CA VAL A 15 -22.33 19.16 -13.13
C VAL A 15 -21.67 19.73 -14.40
N LEU A 16 -20.93 18.91 -15.15
CA LEU A 16 -20.29 19.35 -16.40
C LEU A 16 -21.31 19.79 -17.45
N ALA A 17 -22.42 19.07 -17.59
CA ALA A 17 -23.52 19.46 -18.46
C ALA A 17 -24.11 20.83 -18.04
N ALA A 18 -24.35 21.04 -16.74
CA ALA A 18 -24.89 22.32 -16.23
C ALA A 18 -23.96 23.51 -16.55
N TRP A 19 -22.64 23.33 -16.41
CA TRP A 19 -21.66 24.37 -16.78
C TRP A 19 -21.63 24.65 -18.29
N LEU A 20 -21.75 23.61 -19.13
CA LEU A 20 -21.86 23.78 -20.59
C LEU A 20 -23.16 24.50 -20.98
N PHE A 21 -24.28 24.15 -20.34
CA PHE A 21 -25.55 24.85 -20.52
C PHE A 21 -25.43 26.34 -20.15
N ARG A 22 -24.81 26.65 -19.01
CA ARG A 22 -24.59 28.04 -18.58
C ARG A 22 -23.76 28.84 -19.61
N LEU A 23 -22.76 28.22 -20.23
CA LEU A 23 -21.94 28.81 -21.30
C LEU A 23 -22.76 29.17 -22.56
N ILE A 24 -23.69 28.31 -22.95
CA ILE A 24 -24.51 28.48 -24.16
C ILE A 24 -25.57 29.58 -23.96
N PHE A 25 -26.22 29.59 -22.80
CA PHE A 25 -27.39 30.45 -22.56
C PHE A 25 -27.07 31.83 -21.97
N THR A 26 -25.87 32.04 -21.43
CA THR A 26 -25.50 33.30 -20.77
C THR A 26 -24.16 33.85 -21.25
N PRO A 27 -24.08 34.36 -22.50
CA PRO A 27 -22.83 34.84 -23.09
C PRO A 27 -22.44 36.21 -22.52
N SER A 28 -21.79 36.20 -21.37
CA SER A 28 -21.05 37.36 -20.85
C SER A 28 -19.61 36.95 -20.59
N LEU A 29 -18.67 37.86 -20.84
CA LEU A 29 -17.23 37.60 -20.72
C LEU A 29 -16.84 37.00 -19.35
N LEU A 30 -17.42 37.54 -18.28
CA LEU A 30 -17.16 37.10 -16.91
C LEU A 30 -17.69 35.67 -16.67
N VAL A 31 -18.91 35.36 -17.14
CA VAL A 31 -19.50 34.02 -17.04
C VAL A 31 -18.73 33.00 -17.87
N THR A 32 -18.21 33.39 -19.04
CA THR A 32 -17.38 32.51 -19.88
C THR A 32 -16.09 32.11 -19.17
N ILE A 33 -15.39 33.07 -18.54
CA ILE A 33 -14.15 32.81 -17.80
C ILE A 33 -14.41 31.92 -16.58
N GLU A 34 -15.43 32.26 -15.79
CA GLU A 34 -15.86 31.45 -14.63
C GLU A 34 -16.17 30.01 -15.06
N SER A 35 -16.85 29.86 -16.21
CA SER A 35 -17.23 28.55 -16.75
C SER A 35 -16.09 27.73 -17.28
N LEU A 36 -15.11 28.36 -17.92
CA LEU A 36 -13.91 27.67 -18.34
C LEU A 36 -13.12 27.15 -17.13
N MET A 37 -12.97 27.97 -16.10
CA MET A 37 -12.29 27.59 -14.86
C MET A 37 -12.99 26.44 -14.15
N GLY A 38 -14.32 26.49 -14.05
CA GLY A 38 -15.14 25.41 -13.48
C GLY A 38 -14.95 24.08 -14.22
N ILE A 39 -14.98 24.11 -15.55
CA ILE A 39 -14.73 22.92 -16.38
C ILE A 39 -13.32 22.36 -16.13
N ILE A 40 -12.29 23.21 -16.11
CA ILE A 40 -10.90 22.77 -15.85
C ILE A 40 -10.81 22.09 -14.48
N VAL A 41 -11.38 22.67 -13.43
CA VAL A 41 -11.37 22.07 -12.09
C VAL A 41 -12.07 20.71 -12.08
N ILE A 42 -13.25 20.59 -12.70
CA ILE A 42 -13.96 19.31 -12.79
C ILE A 42 -13.13 18.27 -13.53
N LEU A 43 -12.45 18.66 -14.62
CA LEU A 43 -11.61 17.77 -15.40
C LEU A 43 -10.40 17.28 -14.59
N VAL A 44 -9.73 18.19 -13.87
CA VAL A 44 -8.63 17.84 -12.95
C VAL A 44 -9.09 16.91 -11.84
N VAL A 45 -10.21 17.21 -11.17
CA VAL A 45 -10.78 16.35 -10.13
C VAL A 45 -11.13 14.98 -10.69
N THR A 46 -11.72 14.92 -11.88
CA THR A 46 -12.09 13.65 -12.53
C THR A 46 -10.86 12.81 -12.86
N VAL A 47 -9.80 13.42 -13.40
CA VAL A 47 -8.52 12.73 -13.67
C VAL A 47 -7.89 12.25 -12.36
N LEU A 48 -7.87 13.07 -11.31
CA LEU A 48 -7.32 12.68 -9.99
C LEU A 48 -8.11 11.54 -9.34
N VAL A 49 -9.44 11.56 -9.42
CA VAL A 49 -10.28 10.47 -8.90
C VAL A 49 -10.06 9.20 -9.71
N ARG A 50 -10.01 9.29 -11.04
CA ARG A 50 -9.75 8.14 -11.91
C ARG A 50 -8.39 7.51 -11.65
N THR A 51 -7.35 8.32 -11.54
CA THR A 51 -5.97 7.85 -11.29
C THR A 51 -5.77 7.29 -9.90
N ARG A 52 -6.57 7.70 -8.90
CA ARG A 52 -6.62 7.03 -7.59
C ARG A 52 -7.31 5.66 -7.63
N LEU A 53 -8.18 5.42 -8.62
CA LEU A 53 -8.95 4.18 -8.76
C LEU A 53 -8.26 3.14 -9.65
N GLU A 54 -7.28 3.54 -10.47
CA GLU A 54 -6.49 2.59 -11.23
C GLU A 54 -5.62 1.74 -10.29
N PRO A 55 -5.64 0.41 -10.45
CA PRO A 55 -4.93 -0.48 -9.55
C PRO A 55 -3.43 -0.21 -9.67
N ALA A 56 -2.82 0.23 -8.57
CA ALA A 56 -1.38 0.38 -8.49
C ALA A 56 -0.70 -0.89 -9.01
N GLU A 57 0.22 -0.72 -9.96
CA GLU A 57 0.92 -1.85 -10.57
C GLU A 57 1.75 -2.55 -9.49
N VAL A 58 1.55 -3.86 -9.35
CA VAL A 58 2.23 -4.65 -8.33
C VAL A 58 3.42 -5.36 -8.97
N TYR A 59 4.60 -4.77 -8.83
CA TYR A 59 5.86 -5.40 -9.24
C TYR A 59 6.35 -6.35 -8.15
N VAL A 60 6.99 -7.45 -8.56
CA VAL A 60 7.46 -8.48 -7.64
C VAL A 60 8.89 -8.83 -7.99
N ASP A 61 9.79 -8.62 -7.05
CA ASP A 61 11.12 -9.21 -7.10
C ASP A 61 11.13 -10.52 -6.31
N ARG A 62 11.10 -11.65 -7.02
CA ARG A 62 11.10 -12.99 -6.41
C ARG A 62 12.43 -13.37 -5.79
N ALA A 63 13.54 -12.77 -6.21
CA ALA A 63 14.85 -13.08 -5.65
C ALA A 63 15.04 -12.46 -4.27
N LYS A 64 14.39 -11.31 -4.03
CA LYS A 64 14.49 -10.54 -2.78
C LYS A 64 13.26 -10.66 -1.87
N GLY A 65 12.17 -11.26 -2.35
CA GLY A 65 10.92 -11.35 -1.59
C GLY A 65 10.17 -10.03 -1.43
N ILE A 66 10.45 -9.07 -2.31
CA ILE A 66 9.91 -7.71 -2.22
C ILE A 66 8.73 -7.57 -3.16
N VAL A 67 7.63 -7.03 -2.62
CA VAL A 67 6.45 -6.65 -3.39
C VAL A 67 6.42 -5.13 -3.44
N ALA A 68 6.41 -4.56 -4.64
CA ALA A 68 6.31 -3.13 -4.87
C ALA A 68 4.90 -2.78 -5.34
N ARG A 69 4.29 -1.77 -4.75
CA ARG A 69 3.05 -1.15 -5.20
C ARG A 69 3.39 0.22 -5.77
N VAL A 70 3.32 0.35 -7.09
CA VAL A 70 3.63 1.58 -7.82
C VAL A 70 2.33 2.28 -8.15
N GLY A 71 2.06 3.39 -7.47
CA GLY A 71 1.00 4.33 -7.79
C GLY A 71 1.54 5.54 -8.55
N LEU A 72 0.62 6.40 -9.01
CA LEU A 72 0.98 7.58 -9.81
C LEU A 72 1.94 8.54 -9.09
N PHE A 73 1.77 8.71 -7.77
CA PHE A 73 2.55 9.66 -6.96
C PHE A 73 3.33 9.00 -5.83
N LYS A 74 3.23 7.69 -5.67
CA LYS A 74 3.78 6.98 -4.51
C LYS A 74 4.25 5.60 -4.91
N VAL A 75 5.43 5.23 -4.46
CA VAL A 75 5.94 3.87 -4.52
C VAL A 75 6.00 3.34 -3.10
N GLU A 76 5.46 2.16 -2.89
CA GLU A 76 5.53 1.46 -1.63
C GLU A 76 6.17 0.10 -1.84
N LEU A 77 7.21 -0.20 -1.07
CA LEU A 77 7.81 -1.52 -1.04
C LEU A 77 7.34 -2.25 0.21
N PHE A 78 7.14 -3.56 0.07
CA PHE A 78 6.66 -4.44 1.12
C PHE A 78 7.55 -5.69 1.17
N ALA A 79 7.95 -6.09 2.35
CA ALA A 79 8.65 -7.34 2.58
C ALA A 79 8.13 -8.01 3.86
N GLY A 80 7.76 -9.28 3.74
CA GLY A 80 7.17 -10.05 4.82
C GLY A 80 8.13 -11.10 5.37
N ARG A 81 8.06 -11.33 6.68
CA ARG A 81 8.73 -12.42 7.39
C ARG A 81 7.74 -13.21 8.23
N LEU A 82 7.86 -14.53 8.17
CA LEU A 82 7.01 -15.49 8.85
C LEU A 82 7.77 -16.17 9.98
N LEU A 83 7.09 -16.43 11.08
CA LEU A 83 7.52 -17.39 12.09
C LEU A 83 7.00 -18.76 11.67
N ALA A 84 7.90 -19.68 11.34
CA ALA A 84 7.53 -21.04 11.00
C ALA A 84 7.08 -21.80 12.25
N HIS A 85 5.98 -22.55 12.12
CA HIS A 85 5.49 -23.49 13.12
C HIS A 85 5.22 -22.87 14.51
N VAL A 86 4.54 -21.72 14.56
CA VAL A 86 4.08 -21.17 15.84
C VAL A 86 2.99 -22.10 16.41
N PRO A 87 3.18 -22.74 17.58
CA PRO A 87 2.15 -23.52 18.24
C PRO A 87 0.96 -22.62 18.57
N LEU A 88 -0.25 -23.15 18.37
CA LEU A 88 -1.48 -22.49 18.81
C LEU A 88 -1.40 -22.27 20.33
N GLY A 89 -1.41 -21.00 20.75
CA GLY A 89 -1.36 -20.61 22.16
C GLY A 89 -0.03 -20.06 22.66
N ILE A 90 1.01 -19.95 21.82
CA ILE A 90 2.20 -19.14 22.18
C ILE A 90 1.80 -17.66 22.24
N ASP A 91 2.09 -17.03 23.38
CA ASP A 91 2.01 -15.59 23.52
C ASP A 91 3.14 -14.92 22.74
N LEU A 92 2.78 -14.27 21.63
CA LEU A 92 3.69 -13.51 20.78
C LEU A 92 3.91 -12.07 21.26
N SER A 93 3.26 -11.65 22.35
CA SER A 93 3.33 -10.27 22.84
C SER A 93 4.76 -9.86 23.15
N HIS A 94 5.53 -10.72 23.82
CA HIS A 94 6.93 -10.43 24.15
C HIS A 94 7.80 -10.24 22.88
N SER A 95 7.55 -11.04 21.84
CA SER A 95 8.24 -10.89 20.56
C SER A 95 7.82 -9.64 19.82
N ALA A 96 6.53 -9.32 19.83
CA ALA A 96 6.03 -8.09 19.24
C ALA A 96 6.68 -6.87 19.92
N THR A 97 6.80 -6.84 21.25
CA THR A 97 7.45 -5.73 21.96
C THR A 97 8.92 -5.59 21.60
N SER A 98 9.67 -6.69 21.57
CA SER A 98 11.10 -6.68 21.20
C SER A 98 11.32 -6.20 19.76
N VAL A 99 10.50 -6.71 18.83
CA VAL A 99 10.57 -6.31 17.42
C VAL A 99 10.14 -4.85 17.24
N LEU A 100 9.09 -4.41 17.92
CA LEU A 100 8.64 -3.01 17.87
C LEU A 100 9.72 -2.07 18.39
N ALA A 101 10.45 -2.43 19.45
CA ALA A 101 11.54 -1.63 19.98
C ALA A 101 12.74 -1.54 19.01
N ALA A 102 13.12 -2.66 18.39
CA ALA A 102 14.19 -2.67 17.39
C ALA A 102 13.82 -1.85 16.14
N MET A 103 12.58 -1.94 15.69
CA MET A 103 12.09 -1.20 14.53
C MET A 103 11.82 0.28 14.84
N SER A 104 11.44 0.63 16.08
CA SER A 104 11.23 2.03 16.46
C SER A 104 12.53 2.83 16.39
N GLU A 105 13.64 2.30 16.87
CA GLU A 105 14.96 2.96 16.75
C GLU A 105 15.33 3.21 15.28
N ARG A 106 15.01 2.25 14.41
CA ARG A 106 15.24 2.37 12.97
C ARG A 106 14.35 3.44 12.33
N TYR A 107 13.08 3.49 12.70
CA TYR A 107 12.09 4.44 12.15
C TYR A 107 12.24 5.86 12.70
N GLU A 108 12.86 6.04 13.86
CA GLU A 108 13.28 7.36 14.34
C GLU A 108 14.35 7.98 13.42
N ARG A 109 15.23 7.16 12.84
CA ARG A 109 16.29 7.61 11.93
C ARG A 109 15.83 7.77 10.48
N SER A 110 14.72 7.15 10.09
CA SER A 110 14.28 7.08 8.69
C SER A 110 12.76 7.09 8.59
N SER A 111 12.21 8.09 7.91
CA SER A 111 10.76 8.27 7.75
C SER A 111 10.17 7.32 6.69
N GLY A 112 8.83 7.24 6.64
CA GLY A 112 8.10 6.45 5.65
C GLY A 112 8.16 4.92 5.88
N GLY A 113 8.62 4.47 7.04
CA GLY A 113 8.59 3.06 7.43
C GLY A 113 7.34 2.73 8.24
N THR A 114 6.72 1.58 7.97
CA THR A 114 5.67 1.02 8.82
C THR A 114 5.86 -0.48 9.02
N LEU A 115 5.61 -0.94 10.24
CA LEU A 115 5.62 -2.34 10.62
C LEU A 115 4.18 -2.78 10.88
N SER A 116 3.76 -3.88 10.26
CA SER A 116 2.43 -4.47 10.45
C SER A 116 2.56 -5.93 10.88
N PHE A 117 1.90 -6.28 11.97
CA PHE A 117 1.73 -7.68 12.34
C PHE A 117 0.56 -8.29 11.56
N PHE A 118 0.70 -9.52 11.09
CA PHE A 118 -0.39 -10.22 10.44
C PHE A 118 -0.49 -11.68 10.86
N VAL A 119 -1.74 -12.16 10.86
CA VAL A 119 -2.08 -13.57 11.02
C VAL A 119 -2.85 -13.98 9.78
N TRP A 120 -2.31 -14.94 9.04
CA TRP A 120 -2.96 -15.51 7.88
C TRP A 120 -3.44 -16.92 8.20
N ARG A 121 -4.76 -17.09 8.28
CA ARG A 121 -5.42 -18.38 8.41
C ARG A 121 -5.99 -18.78 7.05
N PRO A 122 -5.43 -19.82 6.39
CA PRO A 122 -6.03 -20.36 5.17
C PRO A 122 -7.42 -20.94 5.45
N LEU A 123 -8.29 -20.95 4.43
CA LEU A 123 -9.60 -21.62 4.48
C LEU A 123 -9.46 -23.15 4.37
N THR A 124 -8.34 -23.62 3.82
CA THR A 124 -7.95 -25.04 3.74
C THR A 124 -7.36 -25.52 5.07
N ASN A 125 -7.13 -26.83 5.22
CA ASN A 125 -6.47 -27.45 6.38
C ASN A 125 -4.95 -27.13 6.49
N ASP A 126 -4.50 -26.03 5.89
CA ASP A 126 -3.11 -25.61 5.95
C ASP A 126 -2.80 -24.92 7.28
N SER A 127 -1.51 -24.86 7.63
CA SER A 127 -1.08 -24.24 8.88
C SER A 127 -1.32 -22.72 8.88
N THR A 128 -1.84 -22.20 10.00
CA THR A 128 -1.91 -20.75 10.22
C THR A 128 -0.50 -20.16 10.19
N SER A 129 -0.30 -19.16 9.35
CA SER A 129 0.98 -18.45 9.22
C SER A 129 0.91 -17.14 9.99
N ILE A 130 1.92 -16.87 10.80
CA ILE A 130 2.02 -15.63 11.58
C ILE A 130 3.30 -14.93 11.18
N GLY A 131 3.22 -13.62 11.01
CA GLY A 131 4.37 -12.86 10.55
C GLY A 131 4.25 -11.37 10.77
N MET A 132 5.28 -10.70 10.28
CA MET A 132 5.39 -9.26 10.28
C MET A 132 5.74 -8.79 8.88
N LEU A 133 5.15 -7.67 8.50
CA LEU A 133 5.31 -7.02 7.22
C LEU A 133 5.94 -5.66 7.46
N VAL A 134 7.12 -5.44 6.90
CA VAL A 134 7.70 -4.11 6.83
C VAL A 134 7.33 -3.48 5.50
N SER A 135 7.06 -2.19 5.54
CA SER A 135 6.86 -1.41 4.33
C SER A 135 7.53 -0.06 4.40
N ARG A 136 8.00 0.37 3.23
CA ARG A 136 8.61 1.67 3.01
C ARG A 136 7.86 2.41 1.92
N GLU A 137 7.52 3.65 2.18
CA GLU A 137 6.89 4.53 1.21
C GLU A 137 7.81 5.68 0.79
N SER A 138 7.74 6.02 -0.49
CA SER A 138 8.35 7.22 -1.02
C SER A 138 7.44 7.87 -2.07
N TRP A 139 7.50 9.19 -2.15
CA TRP A 139 6.83 9.93 -3.22
C TRP A 139 7.51 9.59 -4.55
N SER A 140 6.71 9.09 -5.49
CA SER A 140 7.14 8.73 -6.84
C SER A 140 7.51 10.01 -7.57
N ILE A 141 8.80 10.32 -7.60
CA ILE A 141 9.39 11.21 -8.58
C ILE A 141 10.04 10.27 -9.60
N PRO A 142 9.80 10.42 -10.90
CA PRO A 142 10.40 9.57 -11.91
C PRO A 142 11.93 9.58 -11.77
N GLY A 143 12.50 8.45 -11.33
CA GLY A 143 13.93 8.29 -11.12
C GLY A 143 14.30 6.93 -10.53
N LEU A 144 15.10 6.14 -11.28
CA LEU A 144 15.60 4.83 -10.86
C LEU A 144 16.35 4.86 -9.52
N LEU A 145 17.15 5.92 -9.28
CA LEU A 145 17.98 6.06 -8.08
C LEU A 145 17.16 6.06 -6.77
N ARG A 146 15.92 6.58 -6.80
CA ARG A 146 15.05 6.57 -5.62
C ARG A 146 14.51 5.18 -5.32
N LEU A 147 14.22 4.39 -6.35
CA LEU A 147 13.72 3.03 -6.18
C LEU A 147 14.84 2.13 -5.64
N GLU A 148 16.07 2.29 -6.13
CA GLU A 148 17.24 1.57 -5.62
C GLU A 148 17.46 1.88 -4.14
N LYS A 149 17.49 3.16 -3.77
CA LYS A 149 17.61 3.56 -2.35
C LYS A 149 16.48 3.01 -1.48
N LEU A 150 15.24 3.08 -1.96
CA LEU A 150 14.08 2.53 -1.23
C LEU A 150 14.21 1.01 -1.06
N THR A 151 14.78 0.34 -2.05
CA THR A 151 15.04 -1.11 -2.03
C THR A 151 16.14 -1.45 -1.01
N GLU A 152 17.20 -0.65 -0.92
CA GLU A 152 18.24 -0.81 0.10
C GLU A 152 17.66 -0.59 1.50
N GLU A 153 16.89 0.48 1.69
CA GLU A 153 16.25 0.80 2.98
C GLU A 153 15.33 -0.32 3.47
N ILE A 154 14.51 -0.91 2.59
CA ILE A 154 13.64 -2.02 2.98
C ILE A 154 14.42 -3.31 3.25
N LEU A 155 15.53 -3.56 2.55
CA LEU A 155 16.38 -4.71 2.84
C LEU A 155 17.03 -4.58 4.22
N GLU A 156 17.52 -3.39 4.58
CA GLU A 156 18.04 -3.12 5.93
C GLU A 156 16.96 -3.34 6.99
N ASP A 157 15.74 -2.84 6.76
CA ASP A 157 14.61 -3.07 7.67
C ASP A 157 14.28 -4.57 7.82
N VAL A 158 14.35 -5.34 6.72
CA VAL A 158 14.18 -6.78 6.73
C VAL A 158 15.26 -7.47 7.58
N PHE A 159 16.51 -7.05 7.48
CA PHE A 159 17.60 -7.60 8.30
C PHE A 159 17.38 -7.33 9.79
N VAL A 160 16.99 -6.10 10.15
CA VAL A 160 16.67 -5.74 11.54
C VAL A 160 15.47 -6.55 12.03
N LEU A 161 14.43 -6.66 11.23
CA LEU A 161 13.23 -7.45 11.54
C LEU A 161 13.58 -8.91 11.79
N GLU A 162 14.31 -9.55 10.88
CA GLU A 162 14.73 -10.95 11.04
C GLU A 162 15.59 -11.14 12.29
N GLY A 163 16.55 -10.23 12.53
CA GLY A 163 17.40 -10.25 13.71
C GLY A 163 16.60 -10.19 15.00
N ALA A 164 15.65 -9.25 15.09
CA ALA A 164 14.78 -9.09 16.25
C ALA A 164 13.84 -10.28 16.45
N MET A 165 13.27 -10.82 15.37
CA MET A 165 12.42 -12.01 15.42
C MET A 165 13.18 -13.25 15.90
N ARG A 166 14.41 -13.47 15.39
CA ARG A 166 15.27 -14.58 15.83
C ARG A 166 15.74 -14.41 17.26
N ALA A 167 16.03 -13.19 17.70
CA ALA A 167 16.39 -12.92 19.09
C ALA A 167 15.23 -13.19 20.04
N ALA A 168 14.00 -12.86 19.64
CA ALA A 168 12.81 -13.11 20.45
C ALA A 168 12.46 -14.61 20.56
N TYR A 169 12.61 -15.37 19.47
CA TYR A 169 12.42 -16.82 19.47
C TYR A 169 13.56 -17.56 18.76
N PRO A 170 14.66 -17.86 19.46
CA PRO A 170 15.84 -18.51 18.86
C PRO A 170 15.54 -19.90 18.29
N HIS A 171 14.50 -20.55 18.79
CA HIS A 171 14.09 -21.90 18.39
C HIS A 171 13.11 -21.91 17.20
N LEU A 172 12.48 -20.77 16.87
CA LEU A 172 11.57 -20.68 15.73
C LEU A 172 12.34 -20.23 14.49
N ARG A 173 12.05 -20.87 13.35
CA ARG A 173 12.66 -20.47 12.08
C ARG A 173 11.93 -19.25 11.54
N VAL A 174 12.68 -18.20 11.24
CA VAL A 174 12.16 -17.03 10.52
C VAL A 174 12.38 -17.28 9.02
N THR A 175 11.29 -17.33 8.26
CA THR A 175 11.31 -17.56 6.81
C THR A 175 10.72 -16.37 6.06
N GLU A 176 11.11 -16.21 4.81
CA GLU A 176 10.50 -15.23 3.91
C GLU A 176 9.01 -15.53 3.69
N ALA A 177 8.18 -14.49 3.70
CA ALA A 177 6.78 -14.63 3.33
C ALA A 177 6.64 -14.81 1.82
N PRO A 178 5.93 -15.86 1.34
CA PRO A 178 5.67 -16.03 -0.08
C PRO A 178 4.97 -14.80 -0.64
N VAL A 179 5.37 -14.37 -1.84
CA VAL A 179 4.77 -13.22 -2.55
C VAL A 179 3.24 -13.29 -2.56
N GLY A 180 2.67 -14.49 -2.78
CA GLY A 180 1.22 -14.69 -2.79
C GLY A 180 0.59 -14.32 -1.45
N LEU A 181 1.20 -14.73 -0.34
CA LEU A 181 0.75 -14.40 1.00
C LEU A 181 0.89 -12.90 1.26
N THR A 182 2.02 -12.30 0.91
CA THR A 182 2.23 -10.84 1.03
C THR A 182 1.17 -10.06 0.27
N LYS A 183 0.85 -10.46 -0.97
CA LYS A 183 -0.24 -9.86 -1.75
C LYS A 183 -1.61 -10.05 -1.10
N ALA A 184 -1.88 -11.22 -0.52
CA ALA A 184 -3.14 -11.50 0.16
C ALA A 184 -3.30 -10.62 1.41
N VAL A 185 -2.25 -10.49 2.22
CA VAL A 185 -2.23 -9.60 3.40
C VAL A 185 -2.48 -8.15 2.97
N LEU A 186 -1.82 -7.67 1.91
CA LEU A 186 -2.02 -6.32 1.37
C LEU A 186 -3.44 -6.05 0.85
N ARG A 187 -4.15 -7.09 0.41
CA ARG A 187 -5.54 -7.01 -0.07
C ARG A 187 -6.58 -7.21 1.04
N GLY A 188 -6.15 -7.35 2.31
CA GLY A 188 -7.06 -7.59 3.43
C GLY A 188 -7.51 -9.05 3.59
N GLY A 189 -6.71 -10.01 3.12
CA GLY A 189 -6.88 -11.43 3.44
C GLY A 189 -7.68 -12.27 2.43
N LEU A 190 -8.17 -11.69 1.34
CA LEU A 190 -8.90 -12.44 0.31
C LEU A 190 -7.93 -12.90 -0.79
N MET A 191 -7.58 -14.20 -0.77
CA MET A 191 -7.18 -14.89 -2.00
C MET A 191 -8.45 -15.32 -2.72
N GLN A 192 -8.70 -14.75 -3.90
CA GLN A 192 -9.54 -15.37 -4.93
C GLN A 192 -8.63 -16.16 -5.85
#